data_AF-A0A351A2X8-F1
#
_entry.id   AF-A0A351A2X8-F1
#
_cell.length_a   1.000
_cell.length_b   1.000
_cell.length_c   1.000
_cell.angle_alpha   90.00
_cell.angle_beta   90.00
_cell.angle_gamma   90.00
#
_symmetry.space_group_name_H-M   'P 1'
#
loop_
_entity.id
_entity.type
_entity.pdbx_description
1 polymer ?
#
loop_
_entity_poly.entity_id
_entity_poly.type
_entity_poly.pdbx_seq_one_letter_code
_entity_poly.pdbx_strand_id
1 'polypeptide(L)'
;MKNITIKARLFLLTLCCLLLLILVGGFSFFQASRLNDRLEVVVGDSEKLMRAVDIARSAQVSFKTQVQEWKNVLLRGKDPASYERHLQGFNQQDKAVSDALERLEALSREMGIADRLEVARVRTIFAELAPAYLNALRSYDRDDLDPATKVDALVRGVDRAPTAQIDGLVERIVAIASERATAEAQAARDIYAAVKTGLAVFIAAAVAILAALAWMIIRSITRPVMQLEHTMAEVARTNDLTLRARISNQDEIGKMANALDAMLAKMHSLVGQVAVSVQSVNGTAGDVAKTADTLQDTAEEQSQAVSSNAASVEELTVSIATVAESADVVHRQSLESVSNSTEGHRKVAQLVAEIRRIGNTVDGIAHAVEEFVSSTSAITHMTGEVRDIADQTNLLALNAA
;
A
#
# COMPACT_ATOMS: atom_id res chain seq x y z
N MET A 1 16.42 7.35 3.27
CA MET A 1 15.49 6.19 3.25
C MET A 1 14.27 6.35 2.34
N LYS A 2 13.93 7.53 1.81
CA LYS A 2 12.69 7.77 1.04
C LYS A 2 12.50 6.90 -0.22
N ASN A 3 13.56 6.26 -0.72
CA ASN A 3 13.54 5.45 -1.94
C ASN A 3 13.64 3.94 -1.68
N ILE A 4 13.69 3.50 -0.42
CA ILE A 4 13.81 2.09 -0.07
C ILE A 4 12.42 1.55 0.25
N THR A 5 12.02 0.43 -0.34
CA THR A 5 10.74 -0.24 -0.07
C THR A 5 10.60 -0.68 1.37
N ILE A 6 9.37 -0.79 1.88
CA ILE A 6 9.10 -1.30 3.24
C ILE A 6 9.71 -2.69 3.40
N LYS A 7 9.55 -3.56 2.39
CA LYS A 7 10.14 -4.90 2.36
C LYS A 7 11.67 -4.85 2.52
N ALA A 8 12.36 -3.99 1.78
CA ALA A 8 13.82 -3.88 1.88
C ALA A 8 14.28 -3.31 3.23
N ARG A 9 13.52 -2.38 3.85
CA ARG A 9 13.82 -1.88 5.20
C ARG A 9 13.72 -2.97 6.26
N LEU A 10 12.63 -3.76 6.23
CA LEU A 10 12.43 -4.88 7.15
C LEU A 10 13.49 -5.96 6.96
N PHE A 11 13.81 -6.30 5.71
CA PHE A 11 14.87 -7.25 5.38
C PHE A 11 16.25 -6.77 5.86
N LEU A 12 16.56 -5.48 5.73
CA LEU A 12 17.81 -4.91 6.21
C LEU A 12 17.90 -4.93 7.73
N LEU A 13 16.79 -4.69 8.45
CA LEU A 13 16.74 -4.82 9.91
C LEU A 13 16.96 -6.26 10.36
N THR A 14 16.28 -7.22 9.74
CA THR A 14 16.43 -8.65 10.09
C THR A 14 17.83 -9.16 9.75
N LEU A 15 18.38 -8.77 8.60
CA LEU A 15 19.76 -9.11 8.21
C LEU A 15 20.77 -8.49 9.19
N CYS A 16 20.59 -7.23 9.58
CA CYS A 16 21.45 -6.57 10.56
C CYS A 16 21.38 -7.27 11.93
N CYS A 17 20.18 -7.67 12.38
CA CYS A 17 19.99 -8.44 13.60
C CYS A 17 20.72 -9.79 13.55
N LEU A 18 20.57 -10.55 12.46
CA LEU A 18 21.25 -11.83 12.26
C LEU A 18 22.77 -11.67 12.22
N LEU A 19 23.29 -10.67 11.50
CA LEU A 19 24.72 -10.37 11.45
C LEU A 19 25.26 -10.00 12.82
N LEU A 20 24.55 -9.15 13.58
CA LEU A 20 24.96 -8.80 14.94
C LEU A 20 24.94 -10.01 15.88
N LEU A 21 23.95 -10.90 15.78
CA LEU A 21 23.93 -12.15 16.55
C LEU A 21 25.13 -13.05 16.23
N ILE A 22 25.47 -13.21 14.95
CA ILE A 22 26.65 -13.96 14.51
C ILE A 22 27.93 -13.31 15.04
N LEU A 23 28.03 -11.97 14.98
CA LEU A 23 29.20 -11.25 15.49
C LEU A 23 29.34 -11.36 17.01
N VAL A 24 28.24 -11.23 17.77
CA VAL A 24 28.23 -11.43 19.24
C VAL A 24 28.63 -12.86 19.57
N GLY A 25 28.04 -13.85 18.88
CA GLY A 25 28.35 -15.26 19.09
C GLY A 25 29.80 -15.60 18.76
N GLY A 26 30.30 -15.14 17.61
CA GLY A 26 31.68 -15.32 17.18
C GLY A 26 32.68 -14.64 18.11
N PHE A 27 32.40 -13.41 18.55
CA PHE A 27 33.23 -12.71 19.54
C PHE A 27 33.23 -13.45 20.88
N SER A 28 32.08 -13.94 21.35
CA SER A 28 31.97 -14.72 22.58
C SER A 28 32.76 -16.02 22.50
N PHE A 29 32.65 -16.73 21.37
CA PHE A 29 33.39 -17.96 21.13
C PHE A 29 34.91 -17.72 21.07
N PHE A 30 35.34 -16.65 20.39
CA PHE A 30 36.75 -16.24 20.34
C PHE A 30 37.32 -15.93 21.73
N GLN A 31 36.57 -15.17 22.55
CA GLN A 31 36.98 -14.85 23.91
C GLN A 31 37.00 -16.09 24.82
N ALA A 32 36.05 -17.01 24.65
CA ALA A 32 36.02 -18.28 25.38
C ALA A 32 37.23 -19.17 25.02
N SER A 33 37.57 -19.29 23.73
CA SER A 33 38.77 -20.01 23.28
C SER A 33 40.04 -19.42 23.90
N ARG A 34 40.17 -18.10 23.90
CA ARG A 34 41.33 -17.41 24.50
C ARG A 34 41.45 -17.64 26.00
N LEU A 35 40.32 -17.74 26.70
CA LEU A 35 40.29 -18.08 28.13
C LEU A 35 40.70 -19.54 28.35
N ASN A 36 40.23 -20.46 27.50
CA ASN A 36 40.58 -21.87 27.55
C ASN A 36 42.08 -22.11 27.33
N ASP A 37 42.67 -21.50 26.30
CA ASP A 37 44.11 -21.65 26.00
C ASP A 37 44.97 -21.14 27.16
N ARG A 38 44.54 -20.05 27.81
CA ARG A 38 45.21 -19.50 29.01
C ARG A 38 45.08 -20.44 30.21
N LEU A 39 43.92 -21.07 30.38
CA LEU A 39 43.69 -22.03 31.44
C LEU A 39 44.62 -23.24 31.30
N GLU A 40 44.81 -23.74 30.07
CA GLU A 40 45.68 -24.88 29.79
C GLU A 40 47.15 -24.59 30.15
N VAL A 41 47.64 -23.40 29.82
CA VAL A 41 48.99 -22.96 30.22
C VAL A 41 49.15 -22.89 31.74
N VAL A 42 48.17 -22.29 32.44
CA VAL A 42 48.18 -22.16 33.91
C VAL A 42 48.17 -23.52 34.60
N VAL A 43 47.35 -24.45 34.12
CA VAL A 43 47.28 -25.82 34.65
C VAL A 43 48.61 -26.54 34.43
N GLY A 44 49.22 -26.40 33.25
CA GLY A 44 50.52 -26.99 32.94
C GLY A 44 51.66 -26.45 33.82
N ASP A 45 51.72 -25.13 34.03
CA ASP A 45 52.73 -24.49 34.87
C ASP A 45 52.56 -24.87 36.36
N SER A 46 51.31 -24.93 36.83
CA SER A 46 50.96 -25.41 38.18
C SER A 46 51.38 -26.86 38.39
N GLU A 47 51.17 -27.73 37.40
CA GLU A 47 51.58 -29.13 37.45
C GLU A 47 53.11 -29.26 37.58
N LYS A 48 53.88 -28.48 36.81
CA LYS A 48 55.35 -28.48 36.88
C LYS A 48 55.86 -28.01 38.24
N LEU A 49 55.27 -26.97 38.83
CA LEU A 49 55.60 -26.50 40.19
C LEU A 49 55.31 -27.58 41.24
N MET A 50 54.16 -28.24 41.15
CA MET A 50 53.80 -29.32 42.07
C MET A 50 54.79 -30.49 41.98
N ARG A 51 55.17 -30.90 40.76
CA ARG A 51 56.21 -31.90 40.54
C ARG A 51 57.56 -31.48 41.13
N ALA A 52 57.94 -30.20 41.02
CA ALA A 52 59.18 -29.70 41.62
C ALA A 52 59.16 -29.80 43.15
N VAL A 53 58.04 -29.47 43.80
CA VAL A 53 57.86 -29.64 45.26
C VAL A 53 57.97 -31.11 45.65
N ASP A 54 57.33 -32.01 44.90
CA ASP A 54 57.36 -33.45 45.19
C ASP A 54 58.76 -34.04 45.03
N ILE A 55 59.50 -33.65 44.00
CA ILE A 55 60.91 -34.07 43.81
C ILE A 55 61.78 -33.57 44.97
N ALA A 56 61.64 -32.30 45.36
CA ALA A 56 62.43 -31.73 46.45
C ALA A 56 62.11 -32.41 47.80
N ARG A 57 60.83 -32.68 48.08
CA ARG A 57 60.40 -33.45 49.26
C ARG A 57 60.88 -34.89 49.21
N SER A 58 60.85 -35.54 48.05
CA SER A 58 61.39 -36.89 47.89
C SER A 58 62.89 -36.91 48.20
N ALA A 59 63.65 -35.94 47.71
CA ALA A 59 65.08 -35.80 48.02
C ALA A 59 65.30 -35.58 49.53
N GLN A 60 64.48 -34.75 50.18
CA GLN A 60 64.52 -34.54 51.64
C GLN A 60 64.24 -35.84 52.42
N VAL A 61 63.25 -36.63 52.00
CA VAL A 61 62.94 -37.93 52.62
C VAL A 61 64.08 -38.92 52.40
N SER A 62 64.56 -39.07 51.16
CA SER A 62 65.70 -39.94 50.85
C SER A 62 66.94 -39.56 51.64
N PHE A 63 67.24 -38.27 51.81
CA PHE A 63 68.36 -37.83 52.63
C PHE A 63 68.19 -38.19 54.11
N LYS A 64 66.99 -37.99 54.67
CA LYS A 64 66.71 -38.42 56.06
C LYS A 64 66.88 -39.93 56.20
N THR A 65 66.42 -40.71 55.23
CA THR A 65 66.64 -42.16 55.19
C THR A 65 68.12 -42.51 55.03
N GLN A 66 68.88 -41.80 54.21
CA GLN A 66 70.33 -41.97 54.04
C GLN A 66 71.05 -41.83 55.38
N VAL A 67 70.82 -40.72 56.11
CA VAL A 67 71.42 -40.49 57.44
C VAL A 67 70.98 -41.56 58.43
N GLN A 68 69.72 -42.04 58.36
CA GLN A 68 69.22 -43.13 59.20
C GLN A 68 69.92 -44.46 58.89
N GLU A 69 70.11 -44.82 57.62
CA GLU A 69 70.84 -46.02 57.20
C GLU A 69 72.30 -45.95 57.66
N TRP A 70 72.95 -44.79 57.55
CA TRP A 70 74.29 -44.58 58.09
C TRP A 70 74.35 -44.79 59.61
N LYS A 71 73.39 -44.24 60.37
CA LYS A 71 73.29 -44.51 61.82
C LYS A 71 73.04 -45.98 62.11
N ASN A 72 72.27 -46.68 61.29
CA ASN A 72 72.08 -48.13 61.42
C ASN A 72 73.38 -48.91 61.17
N VAL A 73 74.24 -48.46 60.25
CA VAL A 73 75.60 -49.01 60.09
C VAL A 73 76.39 -48.88 61.39
N LEU A 74 76.34 -47.73 62.06
CA LEU A 74 77.06 -47.55 63.33
C LEU A 74 76.51 -48.45 64.46
N LEU A 75 75.18 -48.48 64.61
CA LEU A 75 74.50 -49.17 65.71
C LEU A 75 74.49 -50.70 65.54
N ARG A 76 74.45 -51.19 64.30
CA ARG A 76 74.28 -52.62 63.98
C ARG A 76 75.48 -53.22 63.25
N GLY A 77 76.54 -52.43 63.02
CA GLY A 77 77.69 -52.79 62.20
C GLY A 77 78.63 -53.85 62.75
N LYS A 78 78.44 -54.28 64.01
CA LYS A 78 79.14 -55.42 64.60
C LYS A 78 78.76 -56.73 63.89
N ASP A 79 77.53 -56.85 63.40
CA ASP A 79 77.12 -57.92 62.50
C ASP A 79 77.51 -57.58 61.05
N PRO A 80 78.35 -58.38 60.37
CA PRO A 80 78.78 -58.10 59.00
C PRO A 80 77.62 -58.00 58.00
N ALA A 81 76.58 -58.83 58.14
CA ALA A 81 75.45 -58.83 57.22
C ALA A 81 74.60 -57.55 57.38
N SER A 82 74.36 -57.12 58.62
CA SER A 82 73.68 -55.85 58.92
C SER A 82 74.50 -54.64 58.47
N TYR A 83 75.83 -54.67 58.63
CA TYR A 83 76.74 -53.63 58.14
C TYR A 83 76.60 -53.43 56.62
N GLU A 84 76.74 -54.51 55.85
CA GLU A 84 76.65 -54.44 54.39
C GLU A 84 75.27 -54.01 53.91
N ARG A 85 74.20 -54.53 54.51
CA ARG A 85 72.82 -54.16 54.16
C ARG A 85 72.56 -52.66 54.35
N HIS A 86 72.93 -52.12 55.50
CA HIS A 86 72.72 -50.71 55.81
C HIS A 86 73.67 -49.80 55.02
N LEU A 87 74.89 -50.25 54.72
CA LEU A 87 75.81 -49.52 53.84
C LEU A 87 75.29 -49.47 52.39
N GLN A 88 74.72 -50.56 51.89
CA GLN A 88 74.04 -50.59 50.60
C GLN A 88 72.83 -49.65 50.60
N GLY A 89 72.02 -49.67 51.66
CA GLY A 89 70.91 -48.74 51.87
C GLY A 89 71.34 -47.28 51.84
N PHE A 90 72.44 -46.95 52.52
CA PHE A 90 73.06 -45.62 52.50
C PHE A 90 73.43 -45.19 51.08
N ASN A 91 74.16 -46.02 50.33
CA ASN A 91 74.57 -45.70 48.95
C ASN A 91 73.38 -45.60 48.00
N GLN A 92 72.33 -46.39 48.23
CA GLN A 92 71.11 -46.32 47.42
C GLN A 92 70.36 -45.00 47.65
N GLN A 93 70.26 -44.55 48.90
CA GLN A 93 69.61 -43.28 49.21
C GLN A 93 70.45 -42.09 48.76
N ASP A 94 71.78 -42.15 48.86
CA ASP A 94 72.68 -41.15 48.30
C ASP A 94 72.42 -40.92 46.81
N LYS A 95 72.36 -42.04 46.05
CA LYS A 95 72.01 -42.00 44.63
C LYS A 95 70.61 -41.43 44.40
N ALA A 96 69.62 -41.83 45.20
CA ALA A 96 68.26 -41.31 45.08
C ALA A 96 68.18 -39.80 45.31
N VAL A 97 68.95 -39.26 46.27
CA VAL A 97 69.05 -37.81 46.52
C VAL A 97 69.71 -37.12 45.32
N SER A 98 70.84 -37.64 44.83
CA SER A 98 71.53 -37.08 43.65
C SER A 98 70.62 -37.06 42.42
N ASP A 99 69.95 -38.18 42.12
CA ASP A 99 69.04 -38.32 40.98
C ASP A 99 67.84 -37.36 41.10
N ALA A 100 67.30 -37.20 42.31
CA ALA A 100 66.19 -36.27 42.55
C ALA A 100 66.63 -34.80 42.37
N LEU A 101 67.79 -34.42 42.89
CA LEU A 101 68.32 -33.06 42.71
C LEU A 101 68.68 -32.77 41.25
N GLU A 102 69.15 -33.75 40.49
CA GLU A 102 69.41 -33.60 39.05
C GLU A 102 68.12 -33.41 38.25
N ARG A 103 67.08 -34.21 38.53
CA ARG A 103 65.75 -34.02 37.92
C ARG A 103 65.14 -32.67 38.28
N LEU A 104 65.31 -32.24 39.53
CA LEU A 104 64.84 -30.93 39.98
C LEU A 104 65.58 -29.80 39.27
N GLU A 105 66.89 -29.93 39.07
CA GLU A 105 67.67 -28.95 38.32
C GLU A 105 67.19 -28.86 36.87
N ALA A 106 67.02 -30.00 36.19
CA ALA A 106 66.49 -30.04 34.82
C ALA A 106 65.11 -29.38 34.72
N LEU A 107 64.19 -29.71 35.63
CA LEU A 107 62.85 -29.14 35.68
C LEU A 107 62.90 -27.63 35.99
N SER A 108 63.79 -27.20 36.88
CA SER A 108 63.97 -25.77 37.21
C SER A 108 64.45 -24.94 36.01
N ARG A 109 65.26 -25.53 35.12
CA ARG A 109 65.69 -24.89 33.87
C ARG A 109 64.55 -24.79 32.87
N GLU A 110 63.75 -25.84 32.72
CA GLU A 110 62.57 -25.84 31.85
C GLU A 110 61.56 -24.76 32.26
N MET A 111 61.38 -24.56 33.56
CA MET A 111 60.45 -23.57 34.12
C MET A 111 61.01 -22.15 34.19
N GLY A 112 62.29 -21.95 33.85
CA GLY A 112 62.97 -20.65 33.94
C GLY A 112 63.17 -20.16 35.39
N ILE A 113 63.33 -21.06 36.36
CA ILE A 113 63.52 -20.73 37.79
C ILE A 113 64.84 -21.26 38.36
N ALA A 114 65.75 -21.75 37.51
CA ALA A 114 67.03 -22.33 37.93
C ALA A 114 67.86 -21.37 38.81
N ASP A 115 67.96 -20.10 38.41
CA ASP A 115 68.73 -19.07 39.12
C ASP A 115 68.14 -18.77 40.51
N ARG A 116 66.82 -18.88 40.66
CA ARG A 116 66.12 -18.63 41.94
C ARG A 116 66.25 -19.80 42.92
N LEU A 117 66.47 -21.02 42.41
CA LEU A 117 66.54 -22.22 43.22
C LEU A 117 67.97 -22.59 43.62
N GLU A 118 68.97 -22.21 42.82
CA GLU A 118 70.40 -22.55 43.01
C GLU A 118 70.62 -24.06 43.21
N VAL A 119 69.86 -24.92 42.49
CA VAL A 119 69.89 -26.38 42.69
C VAL A 119 71.31 -26.95 42.52
N ALA A 120 72.09 -26.41 41.58
CA ALA A 120 73.48 -26.81 41.36
C ALA A 120 74.35 -26.66 42.62
N ARG A 121 74.16 -25.57 43.37
CA ARG A 121 74.89 -25.35 44.64
C ARG A 121 74.50 -26.38 45.69
N VAL A 122 73.21 -26.70 45.80
CA VAL A 122 72.72 -27.74 46.71
C VAL A 122 73.30 -29.10 46.31
N ARG A 123 73.34 -29.43 45.01
CA ARG A 123 73.97 -30.66 44.51
C ARG A 123 75.44 -30.77 44.89
N THR A 124 76.22 -29.70 44.76
CA THR A 124 77.64 -29.71 45.16
C THR A 124 77.80 -30.04 46.65
N ILE A 125 77.00 -29.42 47.51
CA ILE A 125 77.03 -29.69 48.96
C ILE A 125 76.70 -31.15 49.25
N PHE A 126 75.68 -31.71 48.59
CA PHE A 126 75.28 -33.10 48.79
C PHE A 126 76.29 -34.11 48.23
N ALA A 127 76.99 -33.78 47.14
CA ALA A 127 78.03 -34.62 46.55
C ALA A 127 79.25 -34.84 47.49
N GLU A 128 79.48 -33.94 48.44
CA GLU A 128 80.56 -34.05 49.42
C GLU A 128 80.18 -34.90 50.65
N LEU A 129 78.89 -35.16 50.88
CA LEU A 129 78.41 -35.82 52.11
C LEU A 129 78.70 -37.31 52.15
N ALA A 130 78.37 -38.06 51.10
CA ALA A 130 78.66 -39.49 51.07
C ALA A 130 80.15 -39.80 51.26
N PRO A 131 81.08 -39.10 50.56
CA PRO A 131 82.51 -39.24 50.84
C PRO A 131 82.88 -38.96 52.30
N ALA A 132 82.32 -37.93 52.93
CA ALA A 132 82.58 -37.61 54.33
C ALA A 132 82.14 -38.75 55.28
N TYR A 133 80.91 -39.26 55.10
CA TYR A 133 80.37 -40.38 55.87
C TYR A 133 81.13 -41.69 55.66
N LEU A 134 81.50 -42.00 54.41
CA LEU A 134 82.27 -43.21 54.07
C LEU A 134 83.70 -43.13 54.61
N ASN A 135 84.33 -41.96 54.57
CA ASN A 135 85.67 -41.75 55.15
C ASN A 135 85.64 -41.93 56.68
N ALA A 136 84.61 -41.43 57.36
CA ALA A 136 84.43 -41.65 58.80
C ALA A 136 84.26 -43.14 59.13
N LEU A 137 83.49 -43.89 58.33
CA LEU A 137 83.30 -45.33 58.49
C LEU A 137 84.58 -46.15 58.37
N ARG A 138 85.66 -45.64 57.75
CA ARG A 138 86.97 -46.33 57.74
C ARG A 138 87.59 -46.44 59.14
N SER A 139 87.18 -45.60 60.07
CA SER A 139 87.61 -45.66 61.48
C SER A 139 86.71 -46.56 62.33
N TYR A 140 85.74 -47.25 61.73
CA TYR A 140 84.85 -48.17 62.42
C TYR A 140 85.56 -49.50 62.68
N ASP A 141 85.95 -49.74 63.92
CA ASP A 141 86.57 -50.98 64.37
C ASP A 141 85.56 -51.84 65.14
N ARG A 142 85.25 -53.03 64.63
CA ARG A 142 84.23 -53.91 65.24
C ARG A 142 84.65 -54.43 66.62
N ASP A 143 85.95 -54.49 66.89
CA ASP A 143 86.51 -55.05 68.12
C ASP A 143 86.60 -54.00 69.25
N ASP A 144 86.32 -52.72 68.95
CA ASP A 144 86.24 -51.64 69.94
C ASP A 144 85.00 -51.80 70.86
N LEU A 145 85.10 -51.27 72.08
CA LEU A 145 84.01 -51.28 73.06
C LEU A 145 82.83 -50.44 72.56
N ASP A 146 83.10 -49.27 71.97
CA ASP A 146 82.09 -48.36 71.43
C ASP A 146 82.52 -47.68 70.11
N PRO A 147 82.55 -48.43 69.00
CA PRO A 147 82.96 -47.88 67.70
C PRO A 147 81.96 -46.87 67.13
N ALA A 148 80.69 -46.97 67.52
CA ALA A 148 79.62 -46.10 67.03
C ALA A 148 79.86 -44.64 67.48
N THR A 149 80.12 -44.42 68.77
CA THR A 149 80.34 -43.07 69.31
C THR A 149 81.59 -42.41 68.73
N LYS A 150 82.66 -43.18 68.52
CA LYS A 150 83.92 -42.68 67.95
C LYS A 150 83.74 -42.20 66.50
N VAL A 151 83.02 -42.97 65.68
CA VAL A 151 82.77 -42.60 64.28
C VAL A 151 81.71 -41.50 64.16
N ASP A 152 80.68 -41.51 65.02
CA ASP A 152 79.66 -40.43 65.07
C ASP A 152 80.29 -39.07 65.38
N ALA A 153 81.26 -39.03 66.29
CA ALA A 153 81.97 -37.80 66.65
C ALA A 153 82.69 -37.13 65.47
N LEU A 154 83.15 -37.90 64.46
CA LEU A 154 83.88 -37.38 63.29
C LEU A 154 82.99 -36.59 62.32
N VAL A 155 81.69 -36.88 62.28
CA VAL A 155 80.74 -36.28 61.33
C VAL A 155 79.55 -35.63 62.04
N ARG A 156 79.69 -35.38 63.34
CA ARG A 156 78.62 -34.83 64.16
C ARG A 156 78.19 -33.46 63.63
N GLY A 157 76.93 -33.38 63.20
CA GLY A 157 76.33 -32.14 62.68
C GLY A 157 76.62 -31.84 61.20
N VAL A 158 77.35 -32.73 60.50
CA VAL A 158 77.58 -32.62 59.05
C VAL A 158 76.26 -32.67 58.26
N ASP A 159 75.22 -33.32 58.79
CA ASP A 159 73.87 -33.38 58.22
C ASP A 159 73.05 -32.09 58.38
N ARG A 160 73.43 -31.20 59.31
CA ARG A 160 72.62 -29.99 59.63
C ARG A 160 72.56 -29.01 58.48
N ALA A 161 73.71 -28.69 57.88
CA ALA A 161 73.77 -27.75 56.77
C ALA A 161 73.03 -28.28 55.52
N PRO A 162 73.23 -29.53 55.06
CA PRO A 162 72.43 -30.13 54.00
C PRO A 162 70.93 -30.17 54.29
N THR A 163 70.52 -30.49 55.53
CA THR A 163 69.11 -30.46 55.94
C THR A 163 68.54 -29.04 55.75
N ALA A 164 69.23 -28.01 56.23
CA ALA A 164 68.80 -26.63 56.07
C ALA A 164 68.76 -26.21 54.58
N GLN A 165 69.70 -26.69 53.76
CA GLN A 165 69.73 -26.39 52.32
C GLN A 165 68.54 -26.99 51.58
N ILE A 166 68.18 -28.25 51.87
CA ILE A 166 67.06 -28.92 51.20
C ILE A 166 65.70 -28.43 51.71
N ASP A 167 65.58 -28.11 53.01
CA ASP A 167 64.39 -27.48 53.58
C ASP A 167 64.19 -26.09 52.96
N GLY A 168 65.25 -25.28 52.90
CA GLY A 168 65.23 -23.98 52.24
C GLY A 168 64.95 -24.07 50.74
N LEU A 169 65.35 -25.17 50.07
CA LEU A 169 65.02 -25.42 48.66
C LEU A 169 63.53 -25.67 48.49
N VAL A 170 62.91 -26.50 49.33
CA VAL A 170 61.46 -26.73 49.34
C VAL A 170 60.71 -25.42 49.61
N GLU A 171 61.14 -24.64 50.60
CA GLU A 171 60.55 -23.34 50.92
C GLU A 171 60.62 -22.36 49.74
N ARG A 172 61.76 -22.29 49.04
CA ARG A 172 61.91 -21.45 47.82
C ARG A 172 60.97 -21.90 46.71
N ILE A 173 60.82 -23.20 46.47
CA ILE A 173 59.89 -23.71 45.44
C ILE A 173 58.44 -23.36 45.80
N VAL A 174 58.05 -23.55 47.06
CA VAL A 174 56.70 -23.21 47.54
C VAL A 174 56.44 -21.69 47.44
N ALA A 175 57.43 -20.86 47.78
CA ALA A 175 57.33 -19.41 47.65
C ALA A 175 57.16 -18.98 46.18
N ILE A 176 57.94 -19.57 45.27
CA ILE A 176 57.80 -19.33 43.81
C ILE A 176 56.41 -19.79 43.32
N ALA A 177 55.94 -20.95 43.79
CA ALA A 177 54.63 -21.47 43.41
C ALA A 177 53.50 -20.55 43.87
N SER A 178 53.58 -20.04 45.11
CA SER A 178 52.61 -19.08 45.65
C SER A 178 52.65 -17.73 44.92
N GLU A 179 53.84 -17.22 44.61
CA GLU A 179 54.02 -15.99 43.83
C GLU A 179 53.41 -16.12 42.43
N ARG A 180 53.69 -17.22 41.72
CA ARG A 180 53.10 -17.47 40.39
C ARG A 180 51.59 -17.66 40.46
N ALA A 181 51.09 -18.45 41.41
CA ALA A 181 49.65 -18.67 41.56
C ALA A 181 48.88 -17.36 41.84
N THR A 182 49.44 -16.46 42.66
CA THR A 182 48.82 -15.15 42.92
C THR A 182 48.88 -14.23 41.70
N ALA A 183 50.00 -14.20 40.98
CA ALA A 183 50.14 -13.45 39.74
C ALA A 183 49.18 -13.95 38.63
N GLU A 184 49.06 -15.27 38.47
CA GLU A 184 48.14 -15.90 37.51
C GLU A 184 46.68 -15.68 37.88
N ALA A 185 46.32 -15.78 39.16
CA ALA A 185 44.97 -15.49 39.63
C ALA A 185 44.60 -14.02 39.36
N GLN A 186 45.53 -13.08 39.55
CA GLN A 186 45.30 -11.67 39.24
C GLN A 186 45.18 -11.45 37.73
N ALA A 187 46.09 -12.01 36.93
CA ALA A 187 46.03 -11.93 35.47
C ALA A 187 44.73 -12.54 34.91
N ALA A 188 44.25 -13.66 35.47
CA ALA A 188 42.98 -14.28 35.10
C ALA A 188 41.79 -13.37 35.42
N ARG A 189 41.79 -12.69 36.58
CA ARG A 189 40.77 -11.70 36.93
C ARG A 189 40.77 -10.51 35.97
N ASP A 190 41.94 -9.99 35.63
CA ASP A 190 42.08 -8.85 34.72
C ASP A 190 41.63 -9.21 33.30
N ILE A 191 42.00 -10.39 32.81
CA ILE A 191 41.51 -10.93 31.52
C ILE A 191 40.00 -11.11 31.57
N TYR A 192 39.46 -11.73 32.61
CA TYR A 192 38.01 -11.92 32.75
C TYR A 192 37.26 -10.58 32.79
N ALA A 193 37.76 -9.59 33.51
CA ALA A 193 37.19 -8.24 33.55
C ALA A 193 37.24 -7.56 32.19
N ALA A 194 38.35 -7.67 31.45
CA ALA A 194 38.47 -7.15 30.09
C ALA A 194 37.51 -7.85 29.11
N VAL A 195 37.36 -9.18 29.21
CA VAL A 195 36.40 -9.95 28.41
C VAL A 195 34.97 -9.51 28.71
N LYS A 196 34.60 -9.42 30.00
CA LYS A 196 33.27 -9.02 30.45
C LYS A 196 32.92 -7.60 30.01
N THR A 197 33.83 -6.65 30.20
CA THR A 197 33.62 -5.25 29.79
C THR A 197 33.55 -5.11 28.28
N GLY A 198 34.44 -5.78 27.53
CA GLY A 198 34.39 -5.82 26.07
C GLY A 198 33.08 -6.38 25.53
N LEU A 199 32.60 -7.49 26.10
CA LEU A 199 31.32 -8.09 25.72
C LEU A 199 30.13 -7.18 26.05
N ALA A 200 30.13 -6.55 27.24
CA ALA A 200 29.09 -5.62 27.64
C ALA A 200 29.02 -4.39 26.71
N VAL A 201 30.17 -3.81 26.36
CA VAL A 201 30.26 -2.68 25.41
C VAL A 201 29.77 -3.10 24.03
N PHE A 202 30.16 -4.29 23.55
CA PHE A 202 29.74 -4.80 22.26
C PHE A 202 28.23 -5.06 22.18
N ILE A 203 27.64 -5.68 23.22
CA ILE A 203 26.19 -5.88 23.32
C ILE A 203 25.46 -4.54 23.38
N ALA A 204 25.94 -3.60 24.21
CA ALA A 204 25.34 -2.27 24.30
C ALA A 204 25.37 -1.52 22.97
N ALA A 205 26.48 -1.60 22.22
CA ALA A 205 26.60 -1.02 20.88
C ALA A 205 25.64 -1.69 19.89
N ALA A 206 25.54 -3.03 19.89
CA ALA A 206 24.62 -3.77 19.03
C ALA A 206 23.16 -3.38 19.31
N VAL A 207 22.77 -3.29 20.58
CA VAL A 207 21.42 -2.84 20.99
C VAL A 207 21.17 -1.40 20.56
N ALA A 208 22.13 -0.49 20.74
CA ALA A 208 22.00 0.91 20.34
C ALA A 208 21.81 1.05 18.81
N ILE A 209 22.57 0.28 18.02
CA ILE A 209 22.44 0.25 16.55
C ILE A 209 21.06 -0.28 16.15
N LEU A 210 20.60 -1.38 16.74
CA LEU A 210 19.28 -1.95 16.46
C LEU A 210 18.15 -0.99 16.86
N ALA A 211 18.26 -0.33 18.01
CA ALA A 211 17.29 0.65 18.47
C ALA A 211 17.23 1.87 17.54
N ALA A 212 18.39 2.38 17.09
CA ALA A 212 18.46 3.49 16.14
C ALA A 212 17.85 3.13 14.78
N LEU A 213 18.16 1.93 14.25
CA LEU A 213 17.59 1.43 13.01
C LEU A 213 16.07 1.22 13.13
N ALA A 214 15.61 0.59 14.22
CA ALA A 214 14.19 0.38 14.48
C ALA A 214 13.44 1.71 14.58
N TRP A 215 13.96 2.67 15.34
CA TRP A 215 13.36 4.01 15.45
C TRP A 215 13.28 4.73 14.10
N MET A 216 14.34 4.67 13.30
CA MET A 216 14.38 5.25 11.96
C MET A 216 13.37 4.60 11.01
N ILE A 217 13.23 3.28 11.05
CA ILE A 217 12.26 2.53 10.23
C ILE A 217 10.84 2.84 10.67
N ILE A 218 10.52 2.74 11.97
CA ILE A 218 9.19 3.04 12.53
C ILE A 218 8.78 4.46 12.13
N ARG A 219 9.65 5.46 12.37
CA ARG A 219 9.37 6.84 12.00
C ARG A 219 9.15 7.03 10.49
N SER A 220 9.87 6.28 9.66
CA SER A 220 9.76 6.36 8.19
C SER A 220 8.48 5.73 7.63
N ILE A 221 7.82 4.83 8.38
CA ILE A 221 6.60 4.13 7.97
C ILE A 221 5.38 4.76 8.64
N THR A 222 5.39 4.87 9.97
CA THR A 222 4.24 5.31 10.76
C THR A 222 3.83 6.74 10.44
N ARG A 223 4.79 7.67 10.24
CA ARG A 223 4.45 9.07 9.95
C ARG A 223 3.71 9.25 8.61
N PRO A 224 4.20 8.75 7.46
CA PRO A 224 3.45 8.82 6.21
C PRO A 224 2.10 8.09 6.25
N VAL A 225 2.02 6.96 6.96
CA VAL A 225 0.75 6.22 7.12
C VAL A 225 -0.27 7.03 7.93
N MET A 226 0.15 7.66 9.03
CA MET A 226 -0.73 8.57 9.78
C MET A 226 -1.15 9.79 8.97
N GLN A 227 -0.28 10.30 8.10
CA GLN A 227 -0.63 11.42 7.21
C GLN A 227 -1.66 11.01 6.15
N LEU A 228 -1.55 9.80 5.59
CA LEU A 228 -2.58 9.21 4.72
C LEU A 228 -3.91 9.10 5.44
N GLU A 229 -3.91 8.47 6.62
CA GLU A 229 -5.10 8.26 7.44
C GLU A 229 -5.78 9.58 7.79
N HIS A 230 -5.02 10.57 8.28
CA HIS A 230 -5.53 11.90 8.55
C HIS A 230 -6.15 12.57 7.32
N THR A 231 -5.52 12.45 6.14
CA THR A 231 -6.07 13.02 4.90
C THR A 231 -7.39 12.36 4.54
N MET A 232 -7.46 11.03 4.62
CA MET A 232 -8.69 10.27 4.32
C MET A 232 -9.81 10.61 5.31
N ALA A 233 -9.50 10.70 6.60
CA ALA A 233 -10.44 11.08 7.65
C ALA A 233 -10.96 12.50 7.43
N GLU A 234 -10.09 13.44 7.06
CA GLU A 234 -10.49 14.83 6.82
C GLU A 234 -11.38 14.96 5.58
N VAL A 235 -11.06 14.26 4.49
CA VAL A 235 -11.94 14.19 3.30
C VAL A 235 -13.31 13.61 3.68
N ALA A 236 -13.34 12.52 4.45
CA ALA A 236 -14.61 11.89 4.86
C ALA A 236 -15.46 12.80 5.75
N ARG A 237 -14.82 13.63 6.59
CA ARG A 237 -15.51 14.57 7.49
C ARG A 237 -16.02 15.82 6.77
N THR A 238 -15.23 16.37 5.86
CA THR A 238 -15.49 17.69 5.25
C THR A 238 -16.10 17.61 3.85
N ASN A 239 -16.01 16.44 3.19
CA ASN A 239 -16.27 16.26 1.76
C ASN A 239 -15.37 17.14 0.86
N ASP A 240 -14.26 17.68 1.39
CA ASP A 240 -13.33 18.48 0.61
C ASP A 240 -12.42 17.57 -0.24
N LEU A 241 -12.81 17.37 -1.50
CA LEU A 241 -12.06 16.59 -2.48
C LEU A 241 -10.83 17.32 -3.05
N THR A 242 -10.52 18.54 -2.59
CA THR A 242 -9.31 19.28 -2.98
C THR A 242 -8.09 18.90 -2.14
N LEU A 243 -8.30 18.26 -0.98
CA LEU A 243 -7.24 17.78 -0.10
C LEU A 243 -6.36 16.74 -0.78
N ARG A 244 -5.05 16.76 -0.48
CA ARG A 244 -4.06 15.84 -1.05
C ARG A 244 -3.12 15.35 0.04
N ALA A 245 -2.74 14.08 -0.02
CA ALA A 245 -1.86 13.48 0.98
C ALA A 245 -0.44 14.08 0.92
N ARG A 246 0.03 14.48 -0.27
CA ARG A 246 1.35 15.14 -0.50
C ARG A 246 2.53 14.37 0.08
N ILE A 247 2.56 13.05 -0.08
CA ILE A 247 3.67 12.21 0.37
C ILE A 247 4.66 12.00 -0.77
N SER A 248 5.90 12.48 -0.58
CA SER A 248 6.99 12.44 -1.59
C SER A 248 7.84 11.17 -1.56
N ASN A 249 7.42 10.13 -0.83
CA ASN A 249 8.16 8.87 -0.80
C ASN A 249 8.07 8.16 -2.17
N GLN A 250 9.09 7.39 -2.52
CA GLN A 250 9.09 6.54 -3.72
C GLN A 250 8.81 5.05 -3.39
N ASP A 251 8.47 4.78 -2.13
CA ASP A 251 8.13 3.44 -1.63
C ASP A 251 6.65 3.10 -1.85
N GLU A 252 6.21 1.97 -1.30
CA GLU A 252 4.81 1.52 -1.34
C GLU A 252 3.83 2.57 -0.77
N ILE A 253 4.22 3.32 0.27
CA ILE A 253 3.36 4.36 0.86
C ILE A 253 3.21 5.54 -0.08
N GLY A 254 4.30 5.95 -0.76
CA GLY A 254 4.23 6.97 -1.81
C GLY A 254 3.31 6.57 -2.96
N LYS A 255 3.35 5.31 -3.38
CA LYS A 255 2.42 4.78 -4.40
C LYS A 255 0.97 4.81 -3.92
N MET A 256 0.70 4.46 -2.67
CA MET A 256 -0.63 4.57 -2.07
C MET A 256 -1.12 6.02 -2.02
N ALA A 257 -0.26 6.97 -1.66
CA ALA A 257 -0.59 8.39 -1.64
C ALA A 257 -0.93 8.94 -3.03
N ASN A 258 -0.14 8.59 -4.05
CA ASN A 258 -0.42 8.98 -5.43
C ASN A 258 -1.75 8.39 -5.93
N ALA A 259 -2.04 7.13 -5.58
CA ALA A 259 -3.31 6.49 -5.93
C ALA A 259 -4.51 7.16 -5.24
N LEU A 260 -4.38 7.52 -3.96
CA LEU A 260 -5.39 8.30 -3.24
C LEU A 260 -5.61 9.66 -3.89
N ASP A 261 -4.55 10.41 -4.18
CA ASP A 261 -4.64 11.74 -4.80
C ASP A 261 -5.30 11.67 -6.20
N ALA A 262 -5.00 10.64 -6.99
CA ALA A 262 -5.65 10.39 -8.27
C ALA A 262 -7.14 10.04 -8.13
N MET A 263 -7.51 9.25 -7.12
CA MET A 263 -8.90 8.92 -6.81
C MET A 263 -9.70 10.17 -6.43
N LEU A 264 -9.14 11.02 -5.56
CA LEU A 264 -9.76 12.28 -5.14
C LEU A 264 -9.93 13.24 -6.32
N ALA A 265 -8.92 13.35 -7.20
CA ALA A 265 -9.03 14.16 -8.41
C ALA A 265 -10.16 13.68 -9.34
N LYS A 266 -10.32 12.36 -9.50
CA LYS A 266 -11.39 11.79 -10.32
C LYS A 266 -12.77 12.00 -9.69
N MET A 267 -12.91 11.83 -8.38
CA MET A 267 -14.14 12.16 -7.66
C MET A 267 -14.51 13.64 -7.78
N HIS A 268 -13.54 14.55 -7.64
CA HIS A 268 -13.76 15.99 -7.80
C HIS A 268 -14.28 16.33 -9.20
N SER A 269 -13.69 15.73 -10.25
CA SER A 269 -14.16 15.90 -11.63
C SER A 269 -15.58 15.37 -11.84
N LEU A 270 -15.90 14.18 -11.28
CA LEU A 270 -17.25 13.60 -11.38
C LEU A 270 -18.30 14.50 -10.70
N VAL A 271 -18.01 15.03 -9.51
CA VAL A 271 -18.91 15.97 -8.83
C VAL A 271 -19.09 17.25 -9.66
N GLY A 272 -18.03 17.76 -10.28
CA GLY A 272 -18.12 18.90 -11.20
C GLY A 272 -19.00 18.62 -12.42
N GLN A 273 -18.90 17.44 -13.03
CA GLN A 273 -19.78 17.04 -14.14
C GLN A 273 -21.24 16.93 -13.71
N VAL A 274 -21.50 16.37 -12.52
CA VAL A 274 -22.87 16.33 -11.95
C VAL A 274 -23.42 17.74 -11.76
N ALA A 275 -22.62 18.68 -11.25
CA ALA A 275 -23.05 20.07 -11.07
C ALA A 275 -23.43 20.73 -12.41
N VAL A 276 -22.63 20.53 -13.46
CA VAL A 276 -22.94 21.02 -14.82
C VAL A 276 -24.23 20.40 -15.36
N SER A 277 -24.42 19.09 -15.20
CA SER A 277 -25.65 18.41 -15.61
C SER A 277 -26.88 18.95 -14.88
N VAL A 278 -26.79 19.16 -13.56
CA VAL A 278 -27.86 19.76 -12.76
C VAL A 278 -28.22 21.16 -13.27
N GLN A 279 -27.22 21.99 -13.61
CA GLN A 279 -27.46 23.31 -14.16
C GLN A 279 -28.12 23.27 -15.54
N SER A 280 -27.74 22.31 -16.40
CA SER A 280 -28.41 22.07 -17.68
C SER A 280 -29.87 21.67 -17.49
N VAL A 281 -30.15 20.73 -16.59
CA VAL A 281 -31.52 20.30 -16.27
C VAL A 281 -32.36 21.47 -15.77
N ASN A 282 -31.80 22.32 -14.90
CA ASN A 282 -32.49 23.50 -14.39
C ASN A 282 -32.79 24.53 -15.51
N GLY A 283 -31.85 24.72 -16.45
CA GLY A 283 -32.07 25.56 -17.63
C GLY A 283 -33.21 25.05 -18.51
N THR A 284 -33.19 23.76 -18.85
CA THR A 284 -34.26 23.11 -19.64
C THR A 284 -35.61 23.15 -18.93
N ALA A 285 -35.64 22.99 -17.60
CA ALA A 285 -36.86 23.12 -16.82
C ALA A 285 -37.43 24.56 -16.91
N GLY A 286 -36.57 25.57 -16.93
CA GLY A 286 -36.96 26.97 -17.16
C GLY A 286 -37.54 27.21 -18.56
N ASP A 287 -36.93 26.63 -19.60
CA ASP A 287 -37.43 26.73 -20.98
C ASP A 287 -38.80 26.04 -21.14
N VAL A 288 -38.99 24.89 -20.50
CA VAL A 288 -40.28 24.19 -20.46
C VAL A 288 -41.34 25.04 -19.78
N ALA A 289 -41.03 25.67 -18.63
CA ALA A 289 -41.97 26.55 -17.95
C ALA A 289 -42.38 27.74 -18.83
N LYS A 290 -41.43 28.39 -19.49
CA LYS A 290 -41.72 29.49 -20.43
C LYS A 290 -42.56 29.05 -21.63
N THR A 291 -42.30 27.84 -22.15
CA THR A 291 -43.09 27.27 -23.25
C THR A 291 -44.52 26.97 -22.78
N ALA A 292 -44.70 26.50 -21.55
CA ALA A 292 -46.02 26.28 -20.97
C ALA A 292 -46.81 27.58 -20.83
N ASP A 293 -46.18 28.68 -20.37
CA ASP A 293 -46.82 30.00 -20.31
C ASP A 293 -47.25 30.48 -21.71
N THR A 294 -46.36 30.37 -22.70
CA THR A 294 -46.66 30.78 -24.09
C THR A 294 -47.80 29.94 -24.70
N LEU A 295 -47.85 28.65 -24.37
CA LEU A 295 -48.91 27.74 -24.79
C LEU A 295 -50.24 28.12 -24.14
N GLN A 296 -50.24 28.54 -22.88
CA GLN A 296 -51.43 29.03 -22.20
C GLN A 296 -51.98 30.29 -22.88
N ASP A 297 -51.12 31.28 -23.18
CA ASP A 297 -51.53 32.50 -23.89
C ASP A 297 -52.09 32.17 -25.29
N THR A 298 -51.42 31.30 -26.04
CA THR A 298 -51.87 30.88 -27.37
C THR A 298 -53.21 30.13 -27.30
N ALA A 299 -53.43 29.30 -26.27
CA ALA A 299 -54.69 28.61 -26.07
C ALA A 299 -55.83 29.58 -25.76
N GLU A 300 -55.56 30.66 -25.03
CA GLU A 300 -56.54 31.73 -24.76
C GLU A 300 -56.90 32.50 -26.03
N GLU A 301 -55.91 32.88 -26.85
CA GLU A 301 -56.14 33.49 -28.17
C GLU A 301 -56.94 32.56 -29.10
N GLN A 302 -56.59 31.27 -29.14
CA GLN A 302 -57.29 30.28 -29.94
C GLN A 302 -58.75 30.11 -29.48
N SER A 303 -58.99 30.09 -28.17
CA SER A 303 -60.34 30.05 -27.60
C SER A 303 -61.18 31.25 -28.06
N GLN A 304 -60.59 32.45 -28.03
CA GLN A 304 -61.25 33.67 -28.49
C GLN A 304 -61.53 33.62 -30.00
N ALA A 305 -60.59 33.14 -30.81
CA ALA A 305 -60.78 32.97 -32.26
C ALA A 305 -61.88 31.96 -32.59
N VAL A 306 -61.96 30.85 -31.85
CA VAL A 306 -63.03 29.85 -31.98
C VAL A 306 -64.39 30.48 -31.65
N SER A 307 -64.48 31.27 -30.57
CA SER A 307 -65.69 31.99 -30.21
C SER A 307 -66.13 32.96 -31.31
N SER A 308 -65.20 33.74 -31.87
CA SER A 308 -65.48 34.65 -33.00
C SER A 308 -65.95 33.89 -34.24
N ASN A 309 -65.31 32.76 -34.58
CA ASN A 309 -65.72 31.94 -35.72
C ASN A 309 -67.12 31.36 -35.51
N ALA A 310 -67.46 30.91 -34.30
CA ALA A 310 -68.80 30.45 -33.99
C ALA A 310 -69.85 31.54 -34.24
N ALA A 311 -69.58 32.78 -33.81
CA ALA A 311 -70.45 33.92 -34.08
C ALA A 311 -70.59 34.21 -35.59
N SER A 312 -69.49 34.16 -36.36
CA SER A 312 -69.56 34.32 -37.82
C SER A 312 -70.36 33.18 -38.49
N VAL A 313 -70.27 31.95 -37.99
CA VAL A 313 -71.08 30.82 -38.48
C VAL A 313 -72.57 31.04 -38.17
N GLU A 314 -72.91 31.58 -37.00
CA GLU A 314 -74.29 31.98 -36.69
C GLU A 314 -74.80 33.05 -37.66
N GLU A 315 -74.01 34.10 -37.92
CA GLU A 315 -74.36 35.17 -38.87
C GLU A 315 -74.51 34.66 -40.32
N LEU A 316 -73.62 33.75 -40.75
CA LEU A 316 -73.73 33.07 -42.03
C LEU A 316 -75.00 32.22 -42.13
N THR A 317 -75.37 31.54 -41.05
CA THR A 317 -76.60 30.72 -41.00
C THR A 317 -77.84 31.61 -41.17
N VAL A 318 -77.87 32.78 -40.51
CA VAL A 318 -78.94 33.79 -40.68
C VAL A 318 -78.97 34.32 -42.12
N SER A 319 -77.79 34.60 -42.69
CA SER A 319 -77.69 35.09 -44.07
C SER A 319 -78.17 34.06 -45.09
N ILE A 320 -77.79 32.79 -44.93
CA ILE A 320 -78.26 31.68 -45.77
C ILE A 320 -79.78 31.53 -45.68
N ALA A 321 -80.36 31.61 -44.48
CA ALA A 321 -81.80 31.59 -44.30
C ALA A 321 -82.48 32.76 -45.04
N THR A 322 -81.90 33.97 -44.95
CA THR A 322 -82.40 35.15 -45.66
C THR A 322 -82.32 35.00 -47.19
N VAL A 323 -81.23 34.42 -47.70
CA VAL A 323 -81.06 34.12 -49.13
C VAL A 323 -82.06 33.07 -49.59
N ALA A 324 -82.30 32.02 -48.80
CA ALA A 324 -83.29 30.99 -49.10
C ALA A 324 -84.71 31.58 -49.17
N GLU A 325 -85.09 32.44 -48.22
CA GLU A 325 -86.37 33.16 -48.26
C GLU A 325 -86.48 34.05 -49.50
N SER A 326 -85.41 34.78 -49.83
CA SER A 326 -85.39 35.62 -51.04
C SER A 326 -85.54 34.78 -52.32
N ALA A 327 -84.92 33.60 -52.37
CA ALA A 327 -85.07 32.67 -53.48
C ALA A 327 -86.51 32.13 -53.60
N ASP A 328 -87.20 31.85 -52.49
CA ASP A 328 -88.62 31.47 -52.49
C ASP A 328 -89.51 32.61 -53.03
N VAL A 329 -89.28 33.84 -52.57
CA VAL A 329 -90.00 35.02 -53.07
C VAL A 329 -89.82 35.17 -54.59
N VAL A 330 -88.58 35.06 -55.09
CA VAL A 330 -88.28 35.13 -56.54
C VAL A 330 -88.94 33.99 -57.30
N HIS A 331 -88.93 32.76 -56.75
CA HIS A 331 -89.62 31.62 -57.35
C HIS A 331 -91.13 31.90 -57.48
N ARG A 332 -91.78 32.36 -56.41
CA ARG A 332 -93.21 32.65 -56.39
C ARG A 332 -93.59 33.76 -57.37
N GLN A 333 -92.78 34.82 -57.44
CA GLN A 333 -92.99 35.91 -58.39
C GLN A 333 -92.75 35.48 -59.85
N SER A 334 -91.84 34.52 -60.08
CA SER A 334 -91.65 33.92 -61.40
C SER A 334 -92.88 33.10 -61.84
N LEU A 335 -93.48 32.32 -60.93
CA LEU A 335 -94.74 31.59 -61.20
C LEU A 335 -95.89 32.55 -61.53
N GLU A 336 -96.02 33.64 -60.78
CA GLU A 336 -97.03 34.67 -61.04
C GLU A 336 -96.81 35.34 -62.40
N SER A 337 -95.55 35.64 -62.76
CA SER A 337 -95.19 36.21 -64.06
C SER A 337 -95.55 35.26 -65.22
N VAL A 338 -95.33 33.95 -65.06
CA VAL A 338 -95.76 32.93 -66.04
C VAL A 338 -97.28 32.91 -66.18
N SER A 339 -98.02 32.97 -65.07
CA SER A 339 -99.49 33.04 -65.08
C SER A 339 -99.98 34.27 -65.85
N ASN A 340 -99.45 35.46 -65.51
CA ASN A 340 -99.80 36.72 -66.17
C ASN A 340 -99.44 36.71 -67.66
N SER A 341 -98.29 36.14 -68.02
CA SER A 341 -97.89 35.99 -69.43
C SER A 341 -98.85 35.07 -70.20
N THR A 342 -99.28 33.97 -69.59
CA THR A 342 -100.25 33.03 -70.18
C THR A 342 -101.61 33.70 -70.39
N GLU A 343 -102.09 34.47 -69.41
CA GLU A 343 -103.33 35.23 -69.55
C GLU A 343 -103.22 36.33 -70.62
N GLY A 344 -102.09 37.04 -70.64
CA GLY A 344 -101.77 38.01 -71.70
C GLY A 344 -101.80 37.38 -73.08
N HIS A 345 -101.20 36.19 -73.25
CA HIS A 345 -101.22 35.43 -74.49
C HIS A 345 -102.66 35.09 -74.92
N ARG A 346 -103.51 34.70 -73.96
CA ARG A 346 -104.92 34.40 -74.21
C ARG A 346 -105.70 35.64 -74.69
N LYS A 347 -105.45 36.80 -74.08
CA LYS A 347 -106.08 38.08 -74.50
C LYS A 347 -105.62 38.51 -75.89
N VAL A 348 -104.35 38.35 -76.22
CA VAL A 348 -103.83 38.61 -77.57
C VAL A 348 -104.47 37.68 -78.61
N ALA A 349 -104.62 36.38 -78.30
CA ALA A 349 -105.31 35.44 -79.18
C ALA A 349 -106.78 35.83 -79.44
N GLN A 350 -107.49 36.30 -78.41
CA GLN A 350 -108.84 36.87 -78.58
C GLN A 350 -108.83 38.11 -79.48
N LEU A 351 -107.86 39.02 -79.29
CA LEU A 351 -107.74 40.23 -80.11
C LEU A 351 -107.54 39.89 -81.60
N VAL A 352 -106.69 38.90 -81.90
CA VAL A 352 -106.47 38.40 -83.27
C VAL A 352 -107.75 37.84 -83.89
N ALA A 353 -108.54 37.09 -83.12
CA ALA A 353 -109.82 36.57 -83.59
C ALA A 353 -110.80 37.71 -83.92
N GLU A 354 -110.80 38.78 -83.14
CA GLU A 354 -111.68 39.93 -83.35
C GLU A 354 -111.24 40.82 -84.51
N ILE A 355 -109.93 40.96 -84.73
CA ILE A 355 -109.40 41.58 -85.94
C ILE A 355 -109.82 40.80 -87.20
N ARG A 356 -109.79 39.45 -87.16
CA ARG A 356 -110.31 38.64 -88.29
C ARG A 356 -111.80 38.88 -88.52
N ARG A 357 -112.58 39.00 -87.45
CA ARG A 357 -114.01 39.28 -87.53
C ARG A 357 -114.26 40.63 -88.19
N ILE A 358 -113.52 41.67 -87.78
CA ILE A 358 -113.55 43.01 -88.41
C ILE A 358 -113.18 42.91 -89.89
N GLY A 359 -112.15 42.14 -90.25
CA GLY A 359 -111.75 41.91 -91.64
C GLY A 359 -112.89 41.36 -92.50
N ASN A 360 -113.64 40.37 -92.00
CA ASN A 360 -114.80 39.83 -92.69
C ASN A 360 -115.94 40.86 -92.82
N THR A 361 -116.15 41.71 -91.81
CA THR A 361 -117.17 42.77 -91.88
C THR A 361 -116.82 43.82 -92.94
N VAL A 362 -115.54 44.20 -93.04
CA VAL A 362 -115.05 45.15 -94.05
C VAL A 362 -115.20 44.59 -95.47
N ASP A 363 -114.93 43.29 -95.67
CA ASP A 363 -115.15 42.60 -96.94
C ASP A 363 -116.64 42.61 -97.35
N GLY A 364 -117.54 42.38 -96.38
CA GLY A 364 -118.99 42.51 -96.59
C GLY A 364 -119.43 43.92 -96.95
N ILE A 365 -118.80 44.96 -96.39
CA ILE A 365 -119.07 46.37 -96.76
C ILE A 365 -118.62 46.64 -98.20
N ALA A 366 -117.47 46.11 -98.62
CA ALA A 366 -116.97 46.30 -99.99
C ALA A 366 -117.95 45.75 -101.04
N HIS A 367 -118.53 44.58 -100.81
CA HIS A 367 -119.57 44.02 -101.70
C HIS A 367 -120.85 44.87 -101.75
N ALA A 368 -121.32 45.38 -100.61
CA ALA A 368 -122.50 46.24 -100.58
C ALA A 368 -122.30 47.57 -101.34
N VAL A 369 -121.10 48.13 -101.32
CA VAL A 369 -120.74 49.33 -102.10
C VAL A 369 -120.75 49.03 -103.61
N GLU A 370 -120.27 47.86 -104.02
CA GLU A 370 -120.24 47.43 -105.42
C GLU A 370 -121.67 47.25 -106.00
N GLU A 371 -122.57 46.66 -105.21
CA GLU A 371 -124.00 46.52 -105.54
C GLU A 371 -124.72 47.88 -105.64
N PHE A 372 -124.36 48.83 -104.76
CA PHE A 372 -124.90 50.19 -104.77
C PHE A 372 -124.50 50.97 -106.04
N VAL A 373 -123.24 50.85 -106.49
CA VAL A 373 -122.77 51.48 -107.74
C VAL A 373 -123.53 50.94 -108.95
N SER A 374 -123.77 49.62 -108.98
CA SER A 374 -124.56 48.97 -110.05
C SER A 374 -125.99 49.50 -110.13
N SER A 375 -126.68 49.62 -108.98
CA SER A 375 -128.06 50.16 -108.92
C SER A 375 -128.15 51.63 -109.37
N THR A 376 -127.14 52.44 -109.05
CA THR A 376 -127.11 53.86 -109.44
C THR A 376 -126.91 54.05 -110.95
N SER A 377 -126.18 53.14 -111.60
CA SER A 377 -126.03 53.12 -113.07
C SER A 377 -127.34 52.77 -113.76
N ALA A 378 -128.12 51.83 -113.21
CA ALA A 378 -129.42 51.44 -113.75
C ALA A 378 -130.44 52.60 -113.71
N ILE A 379 -130.46 53.38 -112.63
CA ILE A 379 -131.34 54.55 -112.49
C ILE A 379 -130.99 55.62 -113.53
N THR A 380 -129.70 55.87 -113.76
CA THR A 380 -129.23 56.90 -114.72
C THR A 380 -129.69 56.59 -116.15
N HIS A 381 -129.62 55.31 -116.55
CA HIS A 381 -130.11 54.86 -117.85
C HIS A 381 -131.63 55.07 -118.00
N MET A 382 -132.39 54.75 -116.94
CA MET A 382 -133.85 54.91 -116.92
C MET A 382 -134.28 56.38 -117.04
N THR A 383 -133.57 57.32 -116.39
CA THR A 383 -133.86 58.75 -116.52
C THR A 383 -133.56 59.33 -117.91
N GLY A 384 -132.63 58.72 -118.65
CA GLY A 384 -132.36 59.08 -120.05
C GLY A 384 -133.54 58.76 -120.97
N GLU A 385 -134.12 57.57 -120.84
CA GLU A 385 -135.29 57.17 -121.65
C GLU A 385 -136.54 58.01 -121.36
N VAL A 386 -136.74 58.43 -120.10
CA VAL A 386 -137.85 59.33 -119.73
C VAL A 386 -137.71 60.70 -120.41
N ARG A 387 -136.48 61.19 -120.59
CA ARG A 387 -136.22 62.45 -121.29
C ARG A 387 -136.53 62.33 -122.79
N ASP A 388 -136.17 61.21 -123.40
CA ASP A 388 -136.42 60.95 -124.83
C ASP A 388 -137.93 60.79 -125.13
N ILE A 389 -138.71 60.20 -124.21
CA ILE A 389 -140.18 60.11 -124.33
C ILE A 389 -140.84 61.48 -124.17
N ALA A 390 -140.33 62.34 -123.28
CA ALA A 390 -140.86 63.69 -123.08
C ALA A 390 -140.68 64.57 -124.33
N ASP A 391 -139.53 64.48 -125.01
CA ASP A 391 -139.25 65.24 -126.23
C ASP A 391 -140.09 64.76 -127.43
N GLN A 392 -140.39 63.45 -127.54
CA GLN A 392 -141.30 62.93 -128.56
C GLN A 392 -142.76 63.39 -128.36
N THR A 393 -143.20 63.52 -127.10
CA THR A 393 -144.58 63.92 -126.80
C THR A 393 -144.83 65.39 -127.12
N ASN A 394 -143.83 66.26 -126.89
CA ASN A 394 -143.90 67.68 -127.22
C ASN A 394 -143.97 67.96 -128.74
N LEU A 395 -143.30 67.14 -129.55
CA LEU A 395 -143.26 67.28 -131.01
C LEU A 395 -144.54 66.81 -131.73
N LEU A 396 -145.32 65.90 -131.12
CA LEU A 396 -146.51 65.32 -131.76
C LEU A 396 -147.77 66.19 -131.62
N ALA A 397 -147.92 66.98 -130.55
CA ALA A 397 -149.14 67.76 -130.35
C ALA A 397 -149.18 69.08 -131.14
N LEU A 398 -148.03 69.69 -131.43
CA LEU A 398 -147.98 70.95 -132.20
C LEU A 398 -148.39 70.77 -133.68
N ASN A 399 -148.35 69.54 -134.21
CA ASN A 399 -148.73 69.21 -135.58
C ASN A 399 -150.20 68.74 -135.74
N ALA A 400 -151.02 68.81 -134.68
CA ALA A 400 -152.44 68.47 -134.74
C ALA A 400 -153.38 69.66 -134.40
N ALA A 401 -152.85 70.89 -134.40
CA ALA A 401 -153.62 72.14 -134.42
C ALA A 401 -153.67 72.75 -135.82
#